data_AF-A0A545BFZ6-F1
#
_entry.id   AF-A0A545BFZ6-F1
#
_cell.length_a   1.000
_cell.length_b   1.000
_cell.length_c   1.000
_cell.angle_alpha   90.00
_cell.angle_beta   90.00
_cell.angle_gamma   90.00
#
_symmetry.space_group_name_H-M   'P 1'
#
loop_
_entity.id
_entity.type
_entity.pdbx_description
1 polymer ?
#
loop_
_entity_poly.entity_id
_entity_poly.type
_entity_poly.pdbx_seq_one_letter_code
_entity_poly.pdbx_strand_id
1 'polypeptide(L)'
;MSTATTSEPDLDAEAQRVAAVHRLATSMAFYPELRRAEAQARVQLAAAVIAMDEVEDRIAAGEKIHSLYEQAAIERAKDAYAQALADLVRGESSVEAEPSTSQPMNQEH
;
A
#
# COMPACT_ATOMS: atom_id res chain seq x y z
N MET A 1 2.85 -46.46 5.07
CA MET A 1 1.67 -45.87 4.42
C MET A 1 1.61 -44.41 4.85
N SER A 2 1.92 -43.48 3.94
CA SER A 2 1.89 -42.05 4.24
C SER A 2 0.47 -41.53 4.11
N THR A 3 -0.11 -41.07 5.21
CA THR A 3 -1.36 -40.30 5.18
C THR A 3 -1.05 -38.95 4.57
N ALA A 4 -1.51 -38.73 3.34
CA ALA A 4 -1.57 -37.42 2.74
C ALA A 4 -2.45 -36.53 3.63
N THR A 5 -1.85 -35.58 4.32
CA THR A 5 -2.58 -34.50 4.99
C THR A 5 -3.15 -33.62 3.89
N THR A 6 -4.34 -33.97 3.39
CA THR A 6 -5.15 -33.04 2.63
C THR A 6 -5.52 -31.94 3.61
N SER A 7 -4.82 -30.81 3.54
CA SER A 7 -5.20 -29.59 4.26
C SER A 7 -6.61 -29.25 3.84
N GLU A 8 -7.57 -29.45 4.75
CA GLU A 8 -8.94 -28.99 4.54
C GLU A 8 -8.90 -27.47 4.28
N PRO A 9 -9.65 -26.96 3.29
CA PRO A 9 -9.70 -25.53 3.05
C PRO A 9 -10.27 -24.85 4.29
N ASP A 10 -9.52 -23.89 4.84
CA ASP A 10 -10.00 -23.01 5.89
C ASP A 10 -11.14 -22.15 5.31
N LEU A 11 -12.38 -22.59 5.54
CA LEU A 11 -13.59 -21.98 5.00
C LEU A 11 -13.75 -20.53 5.48
N ASP A 12 -13.18 -20.18 6.64
CA ASP A 12 -13.21 -18.81 7.17
C ASP A 12 -12.26 -17.89 6.40
N ALA A 13 -11.06 -18.38 6.06
CA ALA A 13 -10.11 -17.64 5.22
C ALA A 13 -10.66 -17.39 3.81
N GLU A 14 -11.38 -18.37 3.24
CA GLU A 14 -11.98 -18.21 1.92
C GLU A 14 -13.17 -17.23 1.95
N ALA A 15 -14.02 -17.29 2.97
CA ALA A 15 -15.10 -16.32 3.14
C ALA A 15 -14.56 -14.88 3.28
N GLN A 16 -13.48 -14.68 4.04
CA GLN A 16 -12.80 -13.39 4.17
C GLN A 16 -12.23 -12.91 2.84
N ARG A 17 -11.61 -13.80 2.06
CA ARG A 17 -11.11 -13.49 0.71
C ARG A 17 -12.23 -13.01 -0.21
N VAL A 18 -13.35 -13.73 -0.27
CA VAL A 18 -14.50 -13.37 -1.11
C VAL A 18 -15.06 -12.00 -0.71
N ALA A 19 -15.22 -11.75 0.59
CA ALA A 19 -15.68 -10.46 1.09
C ALA A 19 -14.72 -9.31 0.74
N ALA A 20 -13.41 -9.54 0.87
CA ALA A 20 -12.38 -8.56 0.51
C ALA A 20 -12.40 -8.23 -0.99
N VAL A 21 -12.51 -9.25 -1.85
CA VAL A 21 -12.60 -9.07 -3.31
C VAL A 21 -13.84 -8.27 -3.68
N HIS A 22 -15.00 -8.64 -3.13
CA HIS A 22 -16.25 -7.93 -3.40
C HIS A 22 -16.16 -6.46 -2.96
N ARG A 23 -15.65 -6.20 -1.75
CA ARG A 23 -15.48 -4.84 -1.23
C ARG A 23 -14.51 -4.03 -2.09
N LEU A 24 -13.35 -4.59 -2.43
CA LEU A 24 -12.36 -3.91 -3.24
C LEU A 24 -12.91 -3.56 -4.64
N ALA A 25 -13.58 -4.51 -5.30
CA ALA A 25 -14.19 -4.27 -6.61
C ALA A 25 -15.25 -3.16 -6.55
N THR A 26 -16.06 -3.15 -5.50
CA THR A 26 -17.07 -2.12 -5.24
C THR A 26 -16.40 -0.76 -5.04
N SER A 27 -15.41 -0.67 -4.14
CA SER A 27 -14.68 0.58 -3.88
C SER A 27 -13.96 1.14 -5.10
N MET A 28 -13.34 0.30 -5.93
CA MET A 28 -12.69 0.74 -7.17
C MET A 28 -13.65 1.36 -8.19
N ALA A 29 -14.94 1.03 -8.11
CA ALA A 29 -15.99 1.62 -8.94
C ALA A 29 -16.46 2.97 -8.38
N PHE A 30 -16.61 3.08 -7.06
CA PHE A 30 -17.13 4.29 -6.40
C PHE A 30 -16.09 5.38 -6.15
N TYR A 31 -14.81 5.01 -5.97
CA TYR A 31 -13.73 5.92 -5.57
C TYR A 31 -12.60 5.95 -6.61
N PRO A 32 -12.82 6.56 -7.79
CA PRO A 32 -11.84 6.54 -8.89
C PRO A 32 -10.53 7.27 -8.57
N GLU A 33 -10.56 8.28 -7.71
CA GLU A 33 -9.39 8.96 -7.16
C GLU A 33 -8.57 8.07 -6.24
N LEU A 34 -9.19 7.36 -5.30
CA LEU A 34 -8.48 6.40 -4.44
C LEU A 34 -7.89 5.25 -5.25
N ARG A 35 -8.60 4.79 -6.30
CA ARG A 35 -8.07 3.80 -7.24
C ARG A 35 -6.83 4.29 -7.97
N ARG A 36 -6.80 5.57 -8.38
CA ARG A 36 -5.60 6.17 -9.01
C ARG A 36 -4.46 6.28 -8.01
N ALA A 37 -4.74 6.68 -6.77
CA ALA A 37 -3.74 6.79 -5.71
C ALA A 37 -3.08 5.44 -5.40
N GLU A 38 -3.88 4.38 -5.25
CA GLU A 38 -3.38 3.01 -5.07
C GLU A 38 -2.53 2.55 -6.27
N ALA A 39 -3.00 2.78 -7.51
CA ALA A 39 -2.25 2.42 -8.69
C ALA A 39 -0.90 3.16 -8.78
N GLN A 40 -0.86 4.44 -8.39
CA GLN A 40 0.37 5.22 -8.35
C GLN A 40 1.34 4.69 -7.28
N ALA A 41 0.85 4.40 -6.08
CA ALA A 41 1.67 3.84 -5.01
C ALA A 41 2.24 2.45 -5.39
N ARG A 42 1.44 1.64 -6.09
CA ARG A 42 1.86 0.34 -6.63
C ARG A 42 3.01 0.48 -7.63
N VAL A 43 2.93 1.46 -8.52
CA VAL A 43 4.00 1.76 -9.49
C VAL A 43 5.26 2.26 -8.78
N GLN A 44 5.13 3.08 -7.73
CA GLN A 44 6.27 3.54 -6.94
C GLN A 44 6.98 2.39 -6.22
N LEU A 45 6.22 1.45 -5.65
CA LEU A 45 6.79 0.25 -5.05
C LEU A 45 7.54 -0.60 -6.09
N ALA A 46 6.95 -0.81 -7.27
CA ALA A 46 7.62 -1.53 -8.35
C ALA A 46 8.92 -0.85 -8.80
N ALA A 47 8.92 0.48 -8.92
CA ALA A 47 10.11 1.24 -9.26
C ALA A 47 11.21 1.13 -8.18
N ALA A 48 10.84 1.16 -6.90
CA ALA A 48 11.80 1.00 -5.80
C ALA A 48 12.43 -0.41 -5.78
N VAL A 49 11.66 -1.45 -6.12
CA VAL A 49 12.19 -2.81 -6.28
C VAL A 49 13.19 -2.88 -7.42
N ILE A 50 12.84 -2.36 -8.61
CA ILE A 50 13.74 -2.35 -9.76
C ILE A 50 15.05 -1.61 -9.45
N ALA A 51 14.97 -0.47 -8.76
CA ALA A 51 16.15 0.30 -8.37
C ALA A 51 17.06 -0.47 -7.39
N MET A 52 16.47 -1.27 -6.48
CA MET A 52 17.23 -2.15 -5.59
C MET A 52 17.94 -3.24 -6.38
N ASP A 53 17.26 -3.89 -7.31
CA ASP A 53 17.83 -4.93 -8.17
C ASP A 53 19.06 -4.39 -8.95
N GLU A 54 18.95 -3.17 -9.50
CA GLU A 54 20.06 -2.51 -10.20
C GLU A 54 21.27 -2.24 -9.29
N VAL A 55 21.03 -1.88 -8.02
CA VAL A 55 22.10 -1.68 -7.04
C VAL A 55 22.73 -3.01 -6.64
N GLU A 56 21.93 -4.07 -6.47
CA GLU A 56 22.43 -5.41 -6.18
C GLU A 56 23.30 -5.95 -7.32
N ASP A 57 22.92 -5.73 -8.58
CA ASP A 57 23.72 -6.11 -9.75
C ASP A 57 25.09 -5.41 -9.77
N ARG A 58 25.13 -4.12 -9.43
CA ARG A 58 26.37 -3.34 -9.35
C ARG A 58 27.27 -3.80 -8.21
N ILE A 59 26.69 -4.13 -7.05
CA ILE A 59 27.42 -4.73 -5.92
C ILE A 59 28.01 -6.07 -6.35
N ALA A 60 27.25 -6.91 -7.06
CA ALA A 60 27.72 -8.18 -7.58
C ALA A 60 28.84 -8.02 -8.62
N ALA A 61 28.81 -6.94 -9.41
CA ALA A 61 29.89 -6.55 -10.33
C ALA A 61 31.15 -5.99 -9.63
N GLY A 62 31.14 -5.85 -8.30
CA GLY A 62 32.28 -5.44 -7.49
C GLY A 62 32.33 -3.94 -7.17
N GLU A 63 31.26 -3.18 -7.46
CA GLU A 63 31.17 -1.79 -7.02
C GLU A 63 31.04 -1.68 -5.50
N LYS A 64 31.77 -0.73 -4.90
CA LYS A 64 31.71 -0.46 -3.46
C LYS A 64 30.60 0.54 -3.13
N ILE A 65 29.35 0.10 -3.29
CA ILE A 65 28.14 0.86 -2.96
C ILE A 65 27.36 0.16 -1.84
N HIS A 66 26.49 0.88 -1.14
CA HIS A 66 25.62 0.35 -0.08
C HIS A 66 24.16 0.51 -0.48
N SER A 67 23.34 -0.51 -0.25
CA SER A 67 21.92 -0.55 -0.64
C SER A 67 20.96 -0.05 0.45
N LEU A 68 21.47 0.55 1.54
CA LEU A 68 20.65 0.99 2.68
C LEU A 68 19.59 2.02 2.27
N TYR A 69 19.90 2.86 1.27
CA TYR A 69 18.95 3.86 0.78
C TYR A 69 17.79 3.21 0.02
N GLU A 70 18.11 2.25 -0.85
CA GLU A 70 17.15 1.50 -1.67
C GLU A 70 16.26 0.62 -0.80
N GLN A 71 16.84 -0.05 0.21
CA GLN A 71 16.07 -0.78 1.22
C GLN A 71 15.08 0.13 1.96
N ALA A 72 15.54 1.30 2.42
CA ALA A 72 14.66 2.28 3.07
C ALA A 72 13.61 2.86 2.11
N ALA A 73 13.90 2.94 0.81
CA ALA A 73 12.94 3.36 -0.20
C ALA A 73 11.86 2.30 -0.44
N ILE A 74 12.23 1.01 -0.49
CA ILE A 74 11.28 -0.11 -0.57
C ILE A 74 10.34 -0.10 0.63
N GLU A 75 10.85 0.01 1.85
CA GLU A 75 9.98 -0.01 3.05
C GLU A 75 8.99 1.15 3.05
N ARG A 76 9.45 2.37 2.72
CA ARG A 76 8.55 3.53 2.57
C ARG A 76 7.49 3.32 1.49
N ALA A 77 7.86 2.70 0.36
CA ALA A 77 6.93 2.43 -0.72
C ALA A 77 5.92 1.32 -0.36
N LYS A 78 6.33 0.31 0.43
CA LYS A 78 5.43 -0.71 0.98
C LYS A 78 4.39 -0.07 1.90
N ASP A 79 4.82 0.80 2.81
CA ASP A 79 3.92 1.50 3.73
C ASP A 79 2.93 2.39 2.98
N ALA A 80 3.41 3.16 1.99
CA ALA A 80 2.56 4.02 1.16
C ALA A 80 1.54 3.20 0.36
N TYR A 81 1.96 2.07 -0.21
CA TYR A 81 1.07 1.17 -0.94
C TYR A 81 0.02 0.52 -0.02
N ALA A 82 0.43 0.03 1.15
CA ALA A 82 -0.46 -0.55 2.13
C ALA A 82 -1.51 0.46 2.60
N GLN A 83 -1.09 1.71 2.85
CA GLN A 83 -2.01 2.79 3.23
C GLN A 83 -2.99 3.11 2.10
N ALA A 84 -2.52 3.28 0.86
CA ALA A 84 -3.37 3.61 -0.27
C ALA A 84 -4.40 2.51 -0.57
N LEU A 85 -4.01 1.23 -0.42
CA LEU A 85 -4.93 0.10 -0.54
C LEU A 85 -5.96 0.10 0.60
N ALA A 86 -5.54 0.39 1.82
CA ALA A 86 -6.43 0.44 2.97
C ALA A 86 -7.46 1.58 2.84
N ASP A 87 -7.01 2.77 2.41
CA ASP A 87 -7.84 3.93 2.07
C ASP A 87 -8.87 3.57 1.00
N LEU A 88 -8.44 2.92 -0.09
CA LEU A 88 -9.33 2.44 -1.16
C LEU A 88 -10.36 1.43 -0.65
N VAL A 89 -9.95 0.43 0.14
CA VAL A 89 -10.88 -0.58 0.69
C VAL A 89 -11.90 0.06 1.63
N ARG A 90 -11.50 1.07 2.41
CA ARG A 90 -12.39 1.79 3.32
C ARG A 90 -13.27 2.82 2.62
N GLY A 91 -12.81 3.38 1.50
CA GLY A 91 -13.47 4.52 0.85
C GLY A 91 -13.15 5.85 1.54
N GLU A 92 -12.03 5.92 2.27
CA GLU A 92 -11.63 7.06 3.10
C GLU A 92 -10.25 7.52 2.62
N SER A 93 -10.09 8.81 2.32
CA SER A 93 -8.74 9.36 2.10
C SER A 93 -8.15 9.74 3.46
N SER A 94 -6.97 9.23 3.79
CA SER A 94 -6.23 9.66 5.00
C SER A 94 -5.76 11.13 4.96
N VAL A 95 -6.16 11.90 3.93
CA VAL A 95 -5.88 13.34 3.77
C VAL A 95 -6.87 14.22 4.55
N GLU A 96 -7.97 13.68 5.09
CA GLU A 96 -8.91 14.46 5.90
C GLU A 96 -8.52 14.50 7.38
N ALA A 97 -7.55 15.37 7.70
CA ALA A 97 -7.47 16.04 8.99
C ALA A 97 -6.91 17.46 8.81
N GLU A 98 -7.58 18.27 7.99
CA GLU A 98 -7.43 19.72 8.05
C GLU A 98 -7.91 20.18 9.44
N PRO A 99 -7.07 20.83 10.28
CA PRO A 99 -7.56 21.45 11.50
C PRO A 99 -8.54 22.54 11.09
N SER A 100 -9.82 22.32 11.41
CA SER A 100 -10.91 23.27 11.20
C SER A 100 -10.45 24.67 11.63
N THR A 101 -10.13 25.50 10.64
CA THR A 101 -9.83 26.91 10.83
C THR A 101 -11.16 27.58 11.14
N SER A 102 -11.48 27.65 12.43
CA SER A 102 -12.64 28.35 12.94
C SER A 102 -12.31 28.95 14.29
N GLN A 103 -11.69 30.13 14.27
CA GLN A 103 -11.94 31.12 15.30
C GLN A 103 -12.25 32.46 14.63
N PRO A 104 -13.48 32.99 14.80
CA PRO A 104 -13.83 34.30 14.30
C PRO A 104 -13.09 35.40 15.09
N MET A 105 -12.67 36.43 14.36
CA MET A 105 -12.25 37.71 14.90
C MET A 105 -13.35 38.29 15.80
N ASN A 106 -13.14 38.29 17.11
CA ASN A 106 -13.81 39.26 17.97
C ASN A 106 -12.98 40.55 17.93
N GLN A 107 -13.35 41.43 17.00
CA GLN A 107 -13.20 42.86 17.20
C GLN A 107 -14.23 43.27 18.26
N GLU A 108 -13.78 43.69 19.42
CA GLU A 108 -14.56 44.57 20.29
C GLU A 108 -13.73 45.78 20.67
N HIS A 109 -14.46 46.88 20.85
CA HIS A 109 -14.09 48.29 20.71
C HIS A 109 -13.21 48.85 21.84
#